data_AF-X1PHY0-F1
#
_entry.id   AF-X1PHY0-F1
#
_cell.length_a   1.000
_cell.length_b   1.000
_cell.length_c   1.000
_cell.angle_alpha   90.00
_cell.angle_beta   90.00
_cell.angle_gamma   90.00
#
_symmetry.space_group_name_H-M   'P 1'
#
loop_
_entity.id
_entity.type
_entity.pdbx_description
1 polymer ?
#
loop_
_entity_poly.entity_id
_entity_poly.type
_entity_poly.pdbx_seq_one_letter_code
_entity_poly.pdbx_strand_id
1 'polypeptide(L)' 'MGKKLVIEPITRIEGHAKVTIHIDDEGNVEKSYFHVNQFRG' A
#
# COMPACT_ATOMS: atom_id res chain seq x y z
N MET A 1 -19.06 -1.42 -4.64
CA MET A 1 -18.09 -0.42 -5.12
C MET A 1 -16.77 -0.60 -4.36
N GLY A 2 -15.76 -1.22 -5.00
CA GLY A 2 -14.48 -1.50 -4.36
C GLY A 2 -13.72 -0.23 -3.97
N LYS A 3 -12.95 -0.29 -2.88
CA LYS A 3 -12.22 0.85 -2.30
C LYS A 3 -10.71 0.64 -2.39
N LYS A 4 -9.97 1.72 -2.67
CA LYS A 4 -8.51 1.74 -2.61
C LYS A 4 -8.04 2.44 -1.33
N LEU A 5 -7.28 1.75 -0.49
CA LEU A 5 -6.57 2.33 0.65
C LEU A 5 -5.11 2.56 0.28
N VAL A 6 -4.57 3.70 0.68
CA VAL A 6 -3.16 4.07 0.45
C VAL A 6 -2.54 4.43 1.79
N ILE A 7 -1.41 3.81 2.10
CA ILE A 7 -0.61 4.12 3.27
C ILE A 7 0.74 4.65 2.79
N GLU A 8 0.95 5.95 2.99
CA GLU A 8 2.16 6.68 2.60
C GLU A 8 2.28 7.96 3.46
N PRO A 9 3.36 8.12 4.25
CA PRO A 9 4.48 7.20 4.42
C PRO A 9 4.15 6.00 5.32
N ILE A 10 4.81 4.86 5.07
CA ILE A 10 4.87 3.78 6.05
C ILE A 10 5.82 4.20 7.19
N THR A 11 5.38 4.06 8.45
CA THR A 11 6.18 4.42 9.64
C THR A 11 6.67 3.16 10.36
N ARG A 12 7.68 3.34 11.24
CA ARG A 12 8.35 2.25 12.00
C ARG A 12 8.99 1.17 11.10
N ILE A 13 9.49 1.60 9.95
CA ILE A 13 10.34 0.81 9.05
C ILE A 13 11.63 1.60 8.78
N GLU A 14 12.66 0.90 8.30
CA GLU A 14 13.81 1.55 7.66
C GLU A 14 13.43 1.94 6.22
N GLY A 15 13.99 3.05 5.73
CA GLY A 15 13.78 3.51 4.36
C GLY A 15 12.39 4.12 4.11
N HIS A 16 11.97 4.08 2.84
CA HIS A 16 10.75 4.71 2.37
C HIS A 16 9.94 3.75 1.50
N ALA A 17 8.66 3.60 1.85
CA ALA A 17 7.75 2.73 1.13
C ALA A 17 6.34 3.30 1.12
N LYS A 18 5.53 2.75 0.22
CA LYS A 18 4.09 2.94 0.11
C LYS A 18 3.42 1.58 0.01
N VAL A 19 2.24 1.46 0.58
CA VAL A 19 1.37 0.28 0.40
C VAL A 19 0.03 0.72 -0.19
N THR A 20 -0.44 -0.03 -1.18
CA THR A 20 -1.78 0.10 -1.73
C THR A 20 -2.57 -1.17 -1.43
N ILE A 21 -3.79 -1.03 -0.90
CA ILE A 21 -4.70 -2.15 -0.62
C ILE A 21 -6.00 -1.93 -1.40
N HIS A 22 -6.41 -2.93 -2.17
CA HIS A 22 -7.68 -2.98 -2.87
C HIS A 22 -8.66 -3.82 -2.07
N ILE A 23 -9.80 -3.22 -1.72
CA ILE A 23 -10.87 -3.80 -0.92
C ILE A 23 -12.07 -4.04 -1.82
N ASP A 24 -12.65 -5.24 -1.74
CA ASP A 24 -13.87 -5.59 -2.48
C ASP A 24 -15.13 -4.99 -1.83
N ASP A 25 -16.29 -5.33 -2.38
CA ASP A 25 -17.58 -4.80 -1.94
C ASP A 25 -18.04 -5.33 -0.58
N GLU A 26 -17.51 -6.48 -0.16
CA GLU A 26 -17.79 -7.12 1.13
C GLU A 26 -16.84 -6.62 2.24
N GLY A 27 -15.85 -5.79 1.88
CA GLY A 27 -14.85 -5.25 2.79
C GLY A 27 -13.62 -6.15 2.96
N ASN A 28 -13.48 -7.21 2.16
CA ASN A 28 -12.32 -8.09 2.20
C ASN A 28 -11.18 -7.53 1.36
N VAL A 29 -9.95 -7.90 1.71
CA VAL A 29 -8.76 -7.55 0.92
C VAL A 29 -8.74 -8.41 -0.35
N GLU A 30 -8.91 -7.77 -1.51
CA GLU A 30 -8.81 -8.44 -2.80
C GLU A 30 -7.33 -8.54 -3.24
N LYS A 31 -6.58 -7.43 -3.12
CA LYS A 31 -5.17 -7.34 -3.54
C LYS A 31 -4.39 -6.33 -2.70
N SER A 32 -3.09 -6.55 -2.56
CA SER A 32 -2.16 -5.61 -1.92
C SER A 32 -0.87 -5.46 -2.71
N TYR A 33 -0.35 -4.23 -2.77
CA TYR A 33 0.89 -3.90 -3.45
C TYR A 33 1.85 -3.17 -2.50
N PHE A 34 3.12 -3.57 -2.53
CA PHE A 34 4.22 -2.87 -1.87
C PHE A 34 5.02 -2.10 -2.92
N HIS A 35 5.24 -0.82 -2.68
CA HIS A 35 5.97 0.07 -3.58
C HIS A 35 7.28 0.48 -2.92
N VAL A 36 8.39 0.14 -3.56
CA VAL A 36 9.72 0.66 -3.20
C VAL A 36 9.81 2.08 -3.72
N ASN A 37 9.83 3.06 -2.82
CA ASN A 37 9.78 4.48 -3.20
C ASN A 37 11.16 5.11 -3.41
N GLN A 38 12.23 4.39 -3.09
CA GLN A 38 13.59 4.90 -3.19
C GLN A 38 14.50 3.99 -4.00
N PHE A 39 15.26 4.62 -4.88
CA PHE A 39 16.32 4.02 -5.68
C PHE A 39 17.50 5.01 -5.70
N ARG A 40 18.71 4.52 -5.48
CA ARG A 40 19.93 5.36 -5.36
C ARG A 40 20.97 5.14 -6.47
N GLY A 41 20.69 4.27 -7.44
CA GLY A 41 21.63 3.84 -8.47
C GLY A 41 22.02 2.38 -8.30
#